data_AF-A0A7X1HU09-F1
#
_entry.id   AF-A0A7X1HU09-F1
#
_cell.length_a   1.000
_cell.length_b   1.000
_cell.length_c   1.000
_cell.angle_alpha   90.00
_cell.angle_beta   90.00
_cell.angle_gamma   90.00
#
_symmetry.space_group_name_H-M   'P 1'
#
loop_
_entity.id
_entity.type
_entity.pdbx_description
1 polymer ?
#
loop_
_entity_poly.entity_id
_entity_poly.type
_entity_poly.pdbx_seq_one_letter_code
_entity_poly.pdbx_strand_id
1 'polypeptide(L)'
;MLRDYLKVEKEDQLVEQQSRHDNSQHYSSVTEWVILSKDGQRKGRVSLFDRFTTRRSRSDSFRITQFDNAGKVVVDKLTDAL
;
A
#
# COMPACT_ATOMS: atom_id res chain seq x y z
N MET A 1 -1.14 11.75 -20.73
CA MET A 1 0.13 11.31 -20.13
C MET A 1 -0.21 10.44 -18.91
N LEU A 2 0.29 9.21 -18.90
CA LEU A 2 0.22 8.30 -17.76
C LEU A 2 0.90 9.02 -16.58
N ARG A 3 0.19 9.32 -15.50
CA ARG A 3 0.84 9.86 -14.32
C ARG A 3 1.56 8.70 -13.64
N ASP A 4 2.87 8.81 -13.50
CA ASP A 4 3.71 7.82 -12.80
C ASP A 4 3.49 7.82 -11.28
N TYR A 5 2.57 8.66 -10.78
CA TYR A 5 2.23 8.77 -9.37
C TYR A 5 0.79 9.26 -9.17
N LEU A 6 0.14 8.74 -8.13
CA LEU A 6 -1.16 9.24 -7.69
C LEU A 6 -0.97 10.55 -6.91
N LYS A 7 -1.56 11.65 -7.41
CA LYS A 7 -1.49 12.94 -6.71
C LYS A 7 -2.39 12.90 -5.47
N VAL A 8 -1.81 12.91 -4.29
CA VAL A 8 -2.51 13.01 -3.00
C VAL A 8 -2.50 14.47 -2.54
N GLU A 9 -3.67 15.01 -2.21
CA GLU A 9 -3.84 16.36 -1.67
C GLU A 9 -3.98 16.30 -0.15
N LYS A 10 -3.78 17.41 0.55
CA LYS A 10 -3.85 17.48 2.02
C LYS A 10 -5.24 17.13 2.55
N GLU A 11 -6.28 17.43 1.80
CA GLU A 11 -7.67 17.18 2.15
C GLU A 11 -8.13 15.75 1.81
N ASP A 12 -7.28 14.97 1.14
CA ASP A 12 -7.57 13.56 0.89
C ASP A 12 -7.51 12.78 2.21
N GLN A 13 -8.37 11.77 2.31
CA GLN A 13 -8.45 10.90 3.47
C GLN A 13 -7.98 9.49 3.13
N LEU A 14 -7.21 8.92 4.05
CA LEU A 14 -6.81 7.53 4.01
C LEU A 14 -7.75 6.73 4.91
N VAL A 15 -8.60 5.90 4.31
CA VAL A 15 -9.62 5.12 5.05
C VAL A 15 -9.25 3.65 5.00
N GLU A 16 -9.01 3.06 6.17
CA GLU A 16 -8.70 1.63 6.28
C GLU A 16 -9.91 0.80 5.85
N GLN A 17 -9.68 -0.17 4.98
CA GLN A 17 -10.73 -1.07 4.48
C GLN A 17 -10.61 -2.46 5.11
N GLN A 18 -9.38 -2.97 5.18
CA GLN A 18 -9.14 -4.29 5.71
C GLN A 18 -7.73 -4.40 6.27
N SER A 19 -7.61 -5.16 7.35
CA SER A 19 -6.34 -5.67 7.84
C SER A 19 -6.47 -7.19 7.94
N ARG A 20 -5.56 -7.91 7.29
CA ARG A 20 -5.52 -9.36 7.29
C ARG A 20 -4.17 -9.82 7.76
N HIS A 21 -4.16 -10.72 8.74
CA HIS A 21 -2.97 -11.48 9.08
C HIS A 21 -2.99 -12.76 8.24
N ASP A 22 -1.90 -13.02 7.51
CA ASP A 22 -1.72 -14.20 6.68
C ASP A 22 -0.48 -14.94 7.17
N ASN A 23 -0.60 -16.21 7.53
CA ASN A 23 0.55 -17.01 7.96
C ASN A 23 1.34 -17.55 6.75
N SER A 24 1.40 -16.76 5.68
CA SER A 24 2.11 -17.11 4.45
C SER A 24 3.63 -17.03 4.67
N GLN A 25 4.40 -17.73 3.83
CA GLN A 25 5.86 -17.61 3.86
C GLN A 25 6.37 -16.26 3.32
N HIS A 26 5.50 -15.44 2.71
CA HIS A 26 5.91 -14.25 1.97
C HIS A 26 5.59 -12.93 2.67
N TYR A 27 4.56 -12.87 3.51
CA TYR A 27 4.19 -11.71 4.34
C TYR A 27 3.35 -12.19 5.54
N SER A 28 3.44 -11.53 6.71
CA SER A 28 2.65 -11.90 7.90
C SER A 28 1.33 -11.14 8.01
N SER A 29 1.25 -9.92 7.50
CA SER A 29 0.02 -9.17 7.42
C SER A 29 0.00 -8.21 6.24
N VAL A 30 -1.22 -7.90 5.82
CA VAL A 30 -1.53 -6.89 4.81
C VAL A 30 -2.58 -5.96 5.37
N THR A 31 -2.29 -4.67 5.38
CA THR A 31 -3.28 -3.64 5.67
C THR A 31 -3.54 -2.82 4.42
N GLU A 32 -4.80 -2.61 4.10
CA GLU A 32 -5.23 -1.88 2.91
C GLU A 32 -6.08 -0.67 3.27
N TRP A 33 -5.76 0.44 2.62
CA TRP A 33 -6.50 1.68 2.72
C TRP A 33 -6.96 2.16 1.35
N VAL A 34 -8.07 2.87 1.32
CA VAL A 34 -8.54 3.62 0.15
C VAL A 34 -8.22 5.09 0.35
N ILE A 35 -7.74 5.73 -0.72
CA ILE A 35 -7.55 7.18 -0.75
C ILE A 35 -8.83 7.80 -1.30
N LEU A 36 -9.51 8.59 -0.48
CA LEU A 36 -10.67 9.37 -0.85
C LEU A 36 -10.27 10.83 -1.03
N SER A 37 -10.78 11.47 -2.07
CA SER A 37 -10.71 12.92 -2.21
C SER A 37 -11.55 13.62 -1.12
N LYS A 38 -11.35 14.93 -0.95
CA LYS A 38 -12.24 15.80 -0.16
C LYS A 38 -13.73 15.58 -0.45
N ASP A 39 -14.08 15.30 -1.70
CA ASP A 39 -15.46 15.11 -2.16
C ASP A 39 -15.95 13.65 -2.01
N GLY A 40 -15.18 12.80 -1.30
CA GLY A 40 -15.49 11.39 -1.10
C GLY A 40 -15.24 10.49 -2.32
N GLN A 41 -14.76 11.03 -3.43
CA GLN A 41 -14.42 10.23 -4.61
C GLN A 41 -13.17 9.37 -4.39
N ARG A 42 -13.22 8.11 -4.83
CA ARG A 42 -12.07 7.20 -4.76
C ARG A 42 -10.98 7.65 -5.75
N LYS A 43 -9.78 7.90 -5.22
CA LYS A 43 -8.59 8.25 -6.02
C LYS A 43 -7.71 7.03 -6.28
N GLY A 44 -7.67 6.09 -5.35
CA GLY A 44 -6.83 4.91 -5.44
C GLY A 44 -6.86 4.09 -4.15
N ARG A 45 -5.89 3.21 -3.99
CA ARG A 45 -5.68 2.45 -2.74
C ARG A 45 -4.19 2.27 -2.45
N VAL A 46 -3.89 2.02 -1.18
CA VAL A 46 -2.54 1.71 -0.69
C VAL A 46 -2.61 0.39 0.08
N SER A 47 -1.66 -0.49 -0.17
CA SER A 47 -1.49 -1.74 0.57
C SER A 47 -0.11 -1.74 1.23
N LEU A 48 -0.07 -2.03 2.53
CA LEU A 48 1.14 -2.23 3.33
C LEU A 48 1.30 -3.72 3.65
N PHE A 49 2.49 -4.25 3.40
CA PHE A 49 2.88 -5.62 3.75
C PHE A 49 3.98 -5.56 4.81
N ASP A 50 3.82 -6.24 5.93
CA ASP A 50 4.63 -6.02 7.15
C ASP A 50 5.92 -6.84 7.27
N ARG A 51 6.08 -7.91 6.49
CA ARG A 51 7.15 -8.87 6.72
C ARG A 51 7.52 -9.71 5.51
N PHE A 52 8.18 -9.10 4.53
CA PHE A 52 8.73 -9.86 3.41
C PHE A 52 9.93 -10.70 3.86
N THR A 53 9.70 -11.96 4.24
CA THR A 53 10.82 -12.86 4.61
C THR A 53 11.55 -13.33 3.36
N THR A 54 12.59 -12.58 2.95
CA THR A 54 13.57 -13.11 2.00
C THR A 54 14.48 -14.07 2.77
N ARG A 55 14.49 -15.34 2.34
CA ARG A 55 15.14 -16.44 3.07
C ARG A 55 16.63 -16.14 3.32
N ARG A 56 16.98 -16.24 4.61
CA ARG A 56 18.32 -16.23 5.27
C ARG A 56 18.91 -14.83 5.51
N SER A 57 19.11 -14.55 6.81
CA SER A 57 19.58 -13.30 7.44
C SER A 57 18.67 -12.08 7.24
N ARG A 58 17.69 -11.94 8.15
CA ARG A 58 16.84 -10.78 8.46
C ARG A 58 16.91 -9.58 7.48
N SER A 59 15.82 -9.36 6.76
CA SER A 59 15.21 -8.04 6.73
C SER A 59 13.69 -8.22 6.89
N ASP A 60 13.15 -7.80 8.04
CA ASP A 60 11.71 -7.64 8.21
C ASP A 60 11.32 -6.36 7.44
N SER A 61 11.37 -6.43 6.11
CA SER A 61 11.12 -5.29 5.23
C SER A 61 9.63 -5.14 4.98
N PHE A 62 9.17 -3.89 4.97
CA PHE A 62 7.84 -3.49 4.60
C PHE A 62 7.76 -3.23 3.09
N ARG A 63 6.67 -3.67 2.45
CA ARG A 63 6.36 -3.28 1.08
C ARG A 63 5.15 -2.37 1.08
N ILE A 64 5.24 -1.26 0.37
CA ILE A 64 4.15 -0.30 0.19
C ILE A 64 3.83 -0.28 -1.31
N THR A 65 2.61 -0.68 -1.66
CA THR A 65 2.14 -0.64 -3.05
C THR A 65 0.96 0.32 -3.14
N GLN A 66 1.02 1.27 -4.08
CA GLN A 66 -0.09 2.17 -4.39
C GLN A 66 -0.68 1.82 -5.75
N PHE A 67 -2.01 1.88 -5.81
CA PHE A 67 -2.77 1.62 -7.02
C PHE A 67 -3.60 2.85 -7.37
N ASP A 68 -3.69 3.15 -8.65
CA ASP A 68 -4.65 4.12 -9.16
C ASP A 68 -6.09 3.57 -9.10
N ASN A 69 -7.06 4.40 -9.48
CA ASN A 69 -8.47 4.02 -9.48
C ASN A 69 -8.81 2.92 -10.51
N ALA A 70 -7.96 2.70 -11.52
CA ALA A 70 -8.10 1.62 -12.49
C ALA A 70 -7.49 0.29 -11.98
N GLY A 71 -6.85 0.31 -10.80
CA GLY A 71 -6.19 -0.85 -10.21
C GLY A 71 -4.77 -1.08 -10.73
N LYS A 72 -4.19 -0.13 -11.47
CA LYS A 72 -2.80 -0.20 -11.93
C LYS A 72 -1.86 0.21 -10.80
N VAL A 73 -0.77 -0.54 -10.62
CA VAL A 73 0.31 -0.17 -9.71
C VAL A 73 1.01 1.09 -10.22
N VAL A 74 1.03 2.13 -9.38
CA VAL A 74 1.71 3.40 -9.66
C VAL A 74 2.93 3.62 -8.75
N VAL A 75 2.94 3.01 -7.57
CA VAL A 75 4.11 3.01 -6.68
C VAL A 75 4.28 1.60 -6.12
N ASP A 76 5.53 1.15 -6.08
CA ASP A 76 5.91 -0.09 -5.42
C ASP A 76 7.26 0.11 -4.74
N LYS A 77 7.28 0.08 -3.40
CA LYS A 77 8.47 0.43 -2.61
C LYS A 77 8.69 -0.59 -1.51
N LEU A 78 9.93 -1.06 -1.39
CA LEU A 78 10.41 -1.82 -0.24
C LEU A 78 11.14 -0.86 0.72
N THR A 79 10.89 -0.97 2.02
CA THR A 79 11.49 -0.13 3.06
C THR A 79 11.69 -0.93 4.34
N ASP A 80 12.78 -0.69 5.06
CA ASP A 80 13.04 -1.36 6.35
C ASP A 80 12.47 -0.56 7.54
N ALA A 81 11.85 0.59 7.27
CA ALA A 81 11.22 1.47 8.25
C ALA A 81 9.92 2.08 7.70
N LEU A 82 8.93 2.25 8.59
CA LEU A 82 7.64 2.89 8.33
C LEU A 82 7.61 4.34 8.81
#